data_AF-A0A4Q6DV70-F1
#
_entry.id   AF-A0A4Q6DV70-F1
#
_cell.length_a   1.000
_cell.length_b   1.000
_cell.length_c   1.000
_cell.angle_alpha   90.00
_cell.angle_beta   90.00
_cell.angle_gamma   90.00
#
_symmetry.space_group_name_H-M   'P 1'
#
loop_
_entity.id
_entity.type
_entity.pdbx_description
1 polymer ?
#
loop_
_entity_poly.entity_id
_entity_poly.type
_entity_poly.pdbx_seq_one_letter_code
_entity_poly.pdbx_strand_id
1 'polypeptide(L)'
;EYLRLNETDKALSYYEDLVNNHAGYTGTYYHLGKLYEALNRKEEAISIYQTGMKITREKRDMHAFSELQAAYNGAAGIFGDEDDDD
;
A
#
# COMPACT_ATOMS: atom_id res chain seq x y z
N GLU A 1 -0.90 -4.94 -24.36
CA GLU A 1 -1.14 -4.46 -22.98
C GLU A 1 -2.59 -4.38 -22.47
N TYR A 2 -3.66 -4.29 -23.29
CA TYR A 2 -5.01 -3.92 -22.79
C TYR A 2 -5.63 -4.83 -21.70
N LEU A 3 -5.38 -6.13 -21.72
CA LEU A 3 -5.94 -7.05 -20.73
C LEU A 3 -5.39 -6.80 -19.32
N ARG A 4 -4.09 -6.50 -19.19
CA ARG A 4 -3.46 -6.21 -17.90
C ARG A 4 -4.00 -4.92 -17.28
N LEU A 5 -4.23 -3.87 -18.08
CA LEU A 5 -4.80 -2.62 -17.57
C LEU A 5 -6.22 -2.83 -17.02
N ASN A 6 -7.06 -3.54 -17.78
CA ASN A 6 -8.43 -3.85 -17.35
C ASN A 6 -8.49 -4.76 -16.11
N GLU A 7 -7.49 -5.63 -15.91
CA GLU A 7 -7.34 -6.42 -14.69
C GLU A 7 -6.86 -5.58 -13.51
N THR A 8 -5.92 -4.65 -13.74
CA THR A 8 -5.43 -3.70 -12.73
C THR A 8 -6.55 -2.78 -12.24
N ASP A 9 -7.38 -2.23 -13.13
CA ASP A 9 -8.48 -1.35 -12.75
C ASP A 9 -9.55 -2.08 -11.92
N LYS A 10 -9.86 -3.33 -12.29
CA LYS A 10 -10.78 -4.19 -11.51
C LYS A 10 -10.20 -4.55 -10.14
N ALA A 11 -8.92 -4.92 -10.09
CA ALA A 11 -8.23 -5.23 -8.85
C ALA A 11 -8.21 -4.00 -7.93
N LEU A 12 -8.00 -2.82 -8.49
CA LEU A 12 -8.01 -1.57 -7.76
C LEU A 12 -9.36 -1.32 -7.10
N SER A 13 -10.44 -1.32 -7.89
CA SER A 13 -11.79 -1.12 -7.37
C SER A 13 -12.15 -2.17 -6.30
N TYR A 14 -11.75 -3.43 -6.50
CA TYR A 14 -11.98 -4.48 -5.52
C TYR A 14 -11.24 -4.26 -4.20
N TYR A 15 -9.97 -3.85 -4.25
CA TYR A 15 -9.19 -3.56 -3.06
C TYR A 15 -9.65 -2.29 -2.34
N GLU A 16 -10.03 -1.25 -3.08
CA GLU A 16 -10.64 -0.03 -2.52
C GLU A 16 -11.95 -0.37 -1.77
N ASP A 17 -12.80 -1.20 -2.35
CA ASP A 17 -14.02 -1.66 -1.69
C ASP A 17 -13.72 -2.48 -0.43
N LEU A 18 -12.70 -3.33 -0.46
CA LEU A 18 -12.30 -4.12 0.71
C LEU A 18 -11.78 -3.23 1.86
N VAL A 19 -10.93 -2.25 1.59
CA VAL A 19 -10.44 -1.37 2.68
C VAL A 19 -11.54 -0.50 3.27
N ASN A 20 -12.54 -0.12 2.46
CA ASN A 20 -13.67 0.70 2.89
C ASN A 20 -14.72 -0.11 3.68
N ASN A 21 -15.04 -1.32 3.25
CA ASN A 21 -16.08 -2.15 3.88
C ASN A 21 -15.55 -3.13 4.94
N HIS A 22 -14.27 -3.49 4.82
CA HIS A 22 -13.63 -4.52 5.62
C HIS A 22 -12.25 -4.07 6.12
N ALA A 23 -12.24 -2.97 6.88
CA ALA A 23 -11.04 -2.45 7.55
C ALA A 23 -10.30 -3.48 8.42
N GLY A 24 -10.92 -4.63 8.68
CA GLY A 24 -10.30 -5.73 9.39
C GLY A 24 -9.24 -6.53 8.61
N TYR A 25 -9.20 -6.42 7.28
CA TYR A 25 -8.29 -7.20 6.44
C TYR A 25 -6.98 -6.43 6.23
N THR A 26 -6.03 -6.67 7.13
CA THR A 26 -4.75 -5.96 7.19
C THR A 26 -3.88 -6.18 5.94
N GLY A 27 -3.92 -7.39 5.35
CA GLY A 27 -3.21 -7.70 4.10
C GLY A 27 -3.71 -6.91 2.87
N THR A 28 -4.97 -6.45 2.87
CA THR A 28 -5.53 -5.65 1.77
C THR A 28 -4.79 -4.32 1.61
N TYR A 29 -4.39 -3.69 2.72
CA TYR A 29 -3.63 -2.43 2.69
C TYR A 29 -2.27 -2.59 2.01
N TYR A 30 -1.61 -3.75 2.19
CA TYR A 30 -0.34 -4.02 1.52
C TYR A 30 -0.54 -4.13 0.01
N HIS A 31 -1.50 -4.96 -0.42
CA HIS A 31 -1.75 -5.19 -1.85
C HIS A 31 -2.25 -3.94 -2.56
N LEU A 32 -3.13 -3.15 -1.92
CA LEU A 32 -3.61 -1.90 -2.48
C LEU A 32 -2.48 -0.88 -2.66
N GLY A 33 -1.59 -0.75 -1.66
CA GLY A 33 -0.43 0.14 -1.78
C GLY A 33 0.53 -0.30 -2.90
N LYS A 34 0.81 -1.61 -3.03
CA LYS A 34 1.66 -2.12 -4.12
C LYS A 34 1.03 -1.87 -5.49
N LEU A 35 -0.30 -1.94 -5.57
CA LEU A 35 -1.04 -1.65 -6.79
C LEU A 35 -0.96 -0.15 -7.14
N TYR A 36 -1.08 0.73 -6.16
CA TYR A 36 -0.87 2.16 -6.36
C TYR A 36 0.57 2.47 -6.81
N GLU A 37 1.59 1.82 -6.24
CA GLU A 37 2.96 1.95 -6.73
C GLU A 37 3.09 1.53 -8.21
N ALA A 38 2.51 0.39 -8.58
CA ALA A 38 2.53 -0.10 -9.97
C ALA A 38 1.80 0.86 -10.95
N LEU A 39 0.87 1.66 -10.44
CA LEU A 39 0.15 2.70 -11.17
C LEU A 39 0.84 4.07 -11.12
N ASN A 40 2.07 4.18 -10.58
CA ASN A 40 2.77 5.44 -10.31
C ASN A 40 2.02 6.41 -9.38
N ARG A 41 1.08 5.91 -8.59
CA ARG A 41 0.28 6.67 -7.59
C ARG A 41 0.96 6.60 -6.21
N LYS A 42 2.21 7.06 -6.14
CA LYS A 42 3.09 6.92 -4.96
C LYS A 42 2.49 7.53 -3.69
N GLU A 43 1.90 8.72 -3.78
CA GLU A 43 1.27 9.42 -2.66
C GLU A 43 0.12 8.60 -2.03
N GLU A 44 -0.68 7.95 -2.87
CA GLU A 44 -1.81 7.13 -2.43
C GLU A 44 -1.34 5.82 -1.81
N ALA A 45 -0.28 5.21 -2.36
CA ALA A 45 0.37 4.05 -1.75
C ALA A 45 0.84 4.36 -0.32
N ILE A 46 1.55 5.48 -0.14
CA ILE A 46 2.04 5.96 1.17
C ILE A 46 0.87 6.11 2.15
N SER A 47 -0.22 6.77 1.74
CA SER A 47 -1.40 7.00 2.57
C SER A 47 -2.07 5.69 3.01
N ILE A 48 -2.20 4.73 2.09
CA ILE A 48 -2.77 3.41 2.39
C ILE A 48 -1.88 2.62 3.36
N TYR A 49 -0.57 2.61 3.16
CA TYR A 49 0.34 1.92 4.08
C TYR A 49 0.27 2.49 5.49
N GLN A 50 0.24 3.82 5.63
CA GLN A 50 0.07 4.49 6.92
C GLN A 50 -1.26 4.10 7.58
N THR A 51 -2.34 4.01 6.81
CA THR A 51 -3.65 3.60 7.32
C THR A 51 -3.62 2.15 7.80
N GLY A 52 -3.06 1.24 7.00
CA GLY A 52 -2.90 -0.16 7.38
C GLY A 52 -2.03 -0.35 8.62
N MET A 53 -0.95 0.42 8.75
CA MET A 53 -0.07 0.42 9.94
C MET A 53 -0.82 0.82 11.22
N LYS A 54 -1.74 1.80 11.16
CA LYS A 54 -2.56 2.18 12.31
C LYS A 54 -3.48 1.03 12.73
N ILE A 55 -4.17 0.42 11.77
CA ILE A 55 -5.12 -0.68 12.00
C ILE A 55 -4.42 -1.94 12.53
N THR A 56 -3.31 -2.33 11.91
CA THR A 56 -2.50 -3.48 12.38
C THR A 56 -1.98 -3.26 13.78
N ARG A 57 -1.53 -2.05 14.11
CA ARG A 57 -1.11 -1.68 15.47
C ARG A 57 -2.26 -1.78 16.48
N GLU A 58 -3.45 -1.29 16.14
CA GLU A 58 -4.65 -1.43 17.00
C GLU A 58 -5.02 -2.90 17.23
N LYS A 59 -4.90 -3.73 16.19
CA LYS A 59 -5.13 -5.18 16.25
C LYS A 59 -4.00 -5.97 16.91
N ARG A 60 -2.87 -5.34 17.23
CA ARG A 60 -1.62 -5.98 17.70
C ARG A 60 -1.08 -7.03 16.72
N ASP A 61 -1.37 -6.85 15.43
CA ASP A 61 -0.86 -7.69 14.34
C ASP A 61 0.51 -7.17 13.91
N MET A 62 1.54 -7.56 14.66
CA MET A 62 2.90 -7.08 14.44
C MET A 62 3.52 -7.62 13.14
N HIS A 63 3.05 -8.77 12.64
CA HIS A 63 3.55 -9.34 11.40
C HIS A 63 3.12 -8.46 10.21
N ALA A 64 1.82 -8.21 10.07
CA ALA A 64 1.30 -7.35 9.01
C ALA A 64 1.80 -5.89 9.17
N PHE A 65 1.96 -5.41 10.41
CA PHE A 65 2.57 -4.10 10.66
C PHE A 65 3.99 -4.02 10.06
N SER A 66 4.83 -5.03 10.29
CA SER A 66 6.20 -5.05 9.77
C SER A 66 6.24 -5.08 8.23
N GLU A 67 5.35 -5.83 7.58
CA GLU A 67 5.25 -5.86 6.11
C GLU A 67 4.84 -4.49 5.54
N LEU A 68 3.83 -3.85 6.15
CA LEU A 68 3.38 -2.51 5.75
C LEU A 68 4.43 -1.44 5.99
N GLN A 69 5.16 -1.52 7.11
CA GLN A 69 6.24 -0.57 7.42
C GLN A 69 7.38 -0.69 6.42
N ALA A 70 7.75 -1.91 6.01
CA ALA A 70 8.77 -2.12 4.98
C ALA A 70 8.33 -1.55 3.62
N ALA A 71 7.07 -1.81 3.22
CA ALA A 71 6.51 -1.27 1.99
C ALA A 71 6.42 0.27 2.01
N TYR A 72 5.98 0.85 3.13
CA TYR A 72 5.96 2.29 3.36
C TYR A 72 7.34 2.90 3.20
N ASN A 73 8.38 2.32 3.81
CA ASN A 73 9.73 2.88 3.73
C ASN A 73 10.26 2.89 2.29
N GLY A 74 10.01 1.82 1.53
CA GLY A 74 10.35 1.76 0.11
C GLY A 74 9.57 2.78 -0.72
N ALA A 75 8.26 2.90 -0.48
CA ALA A 75 7.40 3.83 -1.20
C ALA A 75 7.59 5.29 -0.78
N ALA A 76 8.04 5.59 0.43
CA ALA A 76 8.28 6.95 0.91
C ALA A 76 9.67 7.48 0.52
N GLY A 77 10.52 6.67 -0.11
CA GLY A 77 11.89 7.07 -0.45
C GLY A 77 12.80 7.26 0.76
N ILE A 78 12.42 6.74 1.93
CA ILE A 78 13.22 6.85 3.18
C ILE A 78 14.60 6.16 3.05
N PHE A 79 14.81 5.38 1.98
CA PHE A 79 16.11 4.81 1.60
C PHE A 79 16.57 5.18 0.18
N GLY A 80 15.95 6.17 -0.47
CA GLY A 80 16.10 6.42 -1.91
C GLY A 80 16.34 7.86 -2.36
N ASP A 81 16.33 8.84 -1.45
CA ASP A 81 16.64 10.24 -1.73
C ASP A 81 17.81 10.76 -0.85
N GLU A 82 18.75 9.88 -0.44
CA GLU A 82 20.04 10.28 0.19
C GLU A 82 21.23 10.19 -0.80
N ASP A 83 20.97 10.10 -2.12
CA ASP A 83 22.00 10.07 -3.17
C ASP A 83 21.71 11.10 -4.29
N ASP A 84 21.26 12.30 -3.94
CA ASP A 84 21.26 13.48 -4.83
C ASP A 84 21.49 14.76 -3.99
N ASP A 85 22.59 14.79 -3.24
CA ASP A 85 23.23 16.04 -2.82
C ASP A 85 24.42 16.31 -3.77
N ASP A 86 24.31 17.40 -4.53
CA ASP A 86 25.36 18.01 -5.39
C ASP A 86 26.73 18.19 -4.69
#